data_AF-A0A358DHW0-F1
#
_entry.id   AF-A0A358DHW0-F1
#
_cell.length_a   1.000
_cell.length_b   1.000
_cell.length_c   1.000
_cell.angle_alpha   90.00
_cell.angle_beta   90.00
_cell.angle_gamma   90.00
#
_symmetry.space_group_name_H-M   'P 1'
#
loop_
_entity.id
_entity.type
_entity.pdbx_description
1 polymer ?
#
loop_
_entity_poly.entity_id
_entity_poly.type
_entity_poly.pdbx_seq_one_letter_code
_entity_poly.pdbx_strand_id
1 'polypeptide(L)' 'MELYDVHTHQILLEDTDDPYHSCILDVYPLEFEVAKETNDRHAFSCGIHPWYSEDSENQMIYLKEIVGDPRIVAIG' A
#
# COMPACT_ATOMS: atom_id res chain seq x y z
N MET A 1 -4.17 -20.77 13.47
CA MET A 1 -3.72 -19.37 13.56
C MET A 1 -3.27 -19.00 12.17
N GLU A 2 -3.93 -18.05 11.55
CA GLU A 2 -3.56 -17.54 10.23
C GLU A 2 -2.58 -16.39 10.43
N LEU A 3 -1.55 -16.33 9.60
CA LEU A 3 -0.57 -15.24 9.60
C LEU A 3 -1.05 -14.19 8.60
N TYR A 4 -0.95 -12.92 8.98
CA TYR A 4 -1.30 -11.78 8.14
C TYR A 4 -0.08 -10.88 8.02
N ASP A 5 0.35 -10.60 6.79
CA ASP A 5 1.49 -9.73 6.56
C ASP A 5 1.05 -8.27 6.66
N VAL A 6 1.50 -7.60 7.72
CA VAL A 6 1.09 -6.24 8.06
C VAL A 6 1.93 -5.17 7.35
N HIS A 7 3.00 -5.54 6.65
CA HIS A 7 3.88 -4.59 5.98
C HIS A 7 4.74 -5.31 4.93
N THR A 8 4.45 -5.07 3.66
CA THR A 8 5.21 -5.65 2.56
C THR A 8 5.24 -4.71 1.36
N HIS A 9 6.33 -4.77 0.60
CA HIS A 9 6.44 -4.15 -0.72
C HIS A 9 6.28 -5.17 -1.86
N GLN A 10 6.02 -6.43 -1.51
CA GLN A 10 5.97 -7.54 -2.46
C GLN A 10 4.75 -8.40 -2.21
N ILE A 11 4.01 -8.66 -3.28
CA ILE A 11 2.96 -9.67 -3.28
C ILE A 11 3.63 -10.96 -3.72
N LEU A 12 3.64 -11.93 -2.82
CA LEU A 12 4.10 -13.27 -3.14
C LEU A 12 3.09 -13.90 -4.10
N LEU A 13 3.45 -13.92 -5.39
CA LEU A 13 2.66 -14.55 -6.46
C LEU A 13 3.00 -16.03 -6.65
N GLU A 14 3.97 -16.56 -5.89
CA GLU A 14 4.34 -17.98 -6.00
C GLU A 14 3.16 -18.86 -5.55
N ASP A 15 3.07 -20.05 -6.18
CA ASP A 15 2.13 -21.18 -5.94
C ASP A 15 2.07 -21.62 -4.46
N THR A 16 1.70 -20.68 -3.60
CA THR A 16 1.24 -20.95 -2.26
C THR A 16 -0.20 -21.37 -2.45
N ASP A 17 -0.53 -22.59 -2.03
CA ASP A 17 -1.89 -23.14 -1.99
C ASP A 17 -2.85 -22.33 -1.07
N ASP A 18 -2.52 -21.06 -0.76
CA ASP A 18 -3.28 -20.15 0.08
C ASP A 18 -4.00 -19.08 -0.76
N PRO A 19 -5.21 -19.40 -1.29
CA PRO A 19 -6.03 -18.44 -2.02
C PRO A 19 -6.56 -17.29 -1.14
N TYR A 20 -6.26 -17.28 0.16
CA TYR A 20 -6.72 -16.30 1.15
C TYR A 20 -5.60 -15.37 1.66
N HIS A 21 -4.38 -15.48 1.14
CA HIS A 21 -3.30 -14.59 1.54
C HIS A 21 -3.66 -13.13 1.21
N SER A 22 -3.84 -12.30 2.24
CA SER A 22 -4.00 -10.87 2.13
C SER A 22 -2.99 -10.18 3.03
N CYS A 23 -2.66 -8.94 2.70
CA CYS A 23 -1.62 -8.15 3.36
C CYS A 23 -1.98 -6.66 3.33
N ILE A 24 -1.17 -5.88 4.04
CA ILE A 24 -1.07 -4.44 3.88
C ILE A 24 0.14 -4.16 2.99
N LEU A 25 -0.11 -3.67 1.77
CA LEU A 25 0.93 -3.31 0.80
C LEU A 25 1.36 -1.86 1.00
N ASP A 26 2.65 -1.65 1.17
CA ASP A 26 3.25 -0.33 1.34
C ASP A 26 3.54 0.32 -0.01
N VAL A 27 2.93 1.48 -0.23
CA VAL A 27 2.99 2.22 -1.50
C VAL A 27 3.23 3.70 -1.27
N TYR A 28 3.87 4.35 -2.24
CA TYR A 28 3.96 5.81 -2.24
C TYR A 28 2.68 6.45 -2.79
N PRO A 29 2.37 7.72 -2.43
CA PRO A 29 1.16 8.40 -2.91
C PRO A 29 1.01 8.38 -4.43
N LEU A 30 2.11 8.50 -5.16
CA LEU A 30 2.12 8.53 -6.63
C LEU A 30 1.88 7.15 -7.28
N GLU A 31 2.10 6.07 -6.53
CA GLU A 31 1.95 4.69 -7.01
C GLU A 31 0.60 4.09 -6.66
N PHE A 32 -0.12 4.70 -5.71
CA PHE A 32 -1.34 4.15 -5.13
C PHE A 32 -2.39 3.79 -6.18
N GLU A 33 -2.73 4.67 -7.11
CA GLU A 33 -3.80 4.38 -8.09
C GLU A 33 -3.49 3.16 -8.97
N VAL A 34 -2.23 3.00 -9.37
CA VAL A 34 -1.81 1.82 -10.17
C VAL A 34 -1.80 0.56 -9.31
N ALA A 35 -1.28 0.66 -8.08
CA ALA A 35 -1.25 -0.46 -7.15
C ALA A 35 -2.68 -0.92 -6.77
N LYS A 36 -3.58 0.04 -6.61
CA LYS A 36 -5.01 -0.15 -6.30
C LYS A 36 -5.76 -0.91 -7.39
N GLU A 37 -5.48 -0.61 -8.67
CA GLU A 37 -6.08 -1.30 -9.83
C GLU A 37 -5.51 -2.69 -10.07
N THR A 38 -4.25 -2.90 -9.73
CA THR A 38 -3.56 -4.19 -9.93
C THR A 38 -3.79 -5.16 -8.77
N ASN A 39 -4.20 -4.67 -7.60
CA ASN A 39 -4.29 -5.45 -6.36
C ASN A 39 -5.63 -5.26 -5.65
N ASP A 40 -6.66 -5.92 -6.16
CA ASP A 40 -8.05 -5.74 -5.70
C ASP A 40 -8.34 -6.28 -4.29
N ARG A 41 -7.48 -7.13 -3.74
CA ARG A 41 -7.72 -7.87 -2.48
C ARG A 41 -6.96 -7.34 -1.27
N HIS A 42 -6.00 -6.44 -1.48
CA HIS A 42 -5.07 -6.01 -0.43
C HIS A 42 -5.47 -4.65 0.12
N ALA A 43 -5.15 -4.46 1.41
CA ALA A 43 -5.17 -3.15 2.02
C ALA A 43 -3.82 -2.46 1.77
N PHE A 44 -3.76 -1.15 2.01
CA PHE A 44 -2.57 -0.35 1.73
C PHE A 44 -2.17 0.47 2.96
N SER A 45 -0.86 0.58 3.14
CA SER A 45 -0.23 1.65 3.89
C SER A 45 0.34 2.63 2.87
N CYS A 46 0.03 3.92 3.03
CA CYS A 46 0.47 4.92 2.07
C CYS A 46 1.06 6.14 2.77
N GLY A 47 2.30 6.47 2.43
CA GLY A 47 3.01 7.59 3.02
C GLY A 47 4.32 7.92 2.33
N ILE A 48 5.02 8.90 2.89
CA ILE A 48 6.21 9.49 2.27
C ILE A 48 7.41 8.98 3.05
N HIS A 49 8.15 8.03 2.46
CA HIS A 49 9.34 7.50 3.10
C HIS A 49 10.41 8.62 3.25
N PRO A 50 11.17 8.67 4.37
CA PRO A 50 12.15 9.73 4.62
C PRO A 50 13.20 9.94 3.53
N TRP A 51 13.50 8.91 2.73
CA TRP A 51 14.40 9.04 1.57
C TRP A 51 13.88 9.98 0.48
N TYR A 52 12.58 10.24 0.44
CA TYR A 52 11.94 11.12 -0.53
C TYR A 52 11.45 12.43 0.12
N SER A 53 12.03 12.82 1.26
CA SER A 53 11.62 14.03 1.99
C SER A 53 11.75 15.31 1.16
N GLU A 54 12.64 15.33 0.16
CA GLU A 54 12.85 16.48 -0.73
C GLU A 54 11.59 16.85 -1.53
N ASP A 55 10.76 15.86 -1.89
CA ASP A 55 9.51 16.06 -2.65
C ASP A 55 8.26 15.87 -1.77
N SER A 56 8.44 15.97 -0.45
CA SER A 56 7.37 15.66 0.52
C SER A 56 6.16 16.59 0.39
N GLU A 57 6.35 17.85 -0.02
CA GLU A 57 5.23 18.78 -0.20
C GLU A 57 4.28 18.33 -1.30
N ASN A 58 4.81 17.96 -2.47
CA ASN A 58 3.99 17.49 -3.60
C ASN A 58 3.33 16.16 -3.26
N GLN A 59 4.08 15.21 -2.71
CA GLN A 59 3.52 13.91 -2.30
C GLN A 59 2.45 14.06 -1.21
N MET A 60 2.57 15.04 -0.32
CA MET A 60 1.57 15.34 0.71
C MET A 60 0.27 15.88 0.12
N ILE A 61 0.32 16.63 -1.00
CA ILE A 61 -0.88 17.05 -1.73
C ILE A 61 -1.62 15.81 -2.23
N TYR A 62 -0.93 14.92 -2.94
CA TYR A 62 -1.52 13.68 -3.45
C TYR A 62 -2.03 12.77 -2.34
N LEU A 63 -1.27 12.59 -1.25
CA LEU A 63 -1.69 11.77 -0.11
C LEU A 63 -3.04 12.25 0.46
N LYS A 64 -3.23 13.57 0.59
CA LYS A 64 -4.49 14.14 1.08
C LYS A 64 -5.67 13.86 0.15
N GLU A 65 -5.44 13.76 -1.16
CA GLU A 65 -6.48 13.46 -2.14
C GLU A 65 -6.91 11.99 -2.06
N ILE A 66 -5.97 11.07 -1.83
CA ILE A 66 -6.23 9.63 -1.87
C ILE A 66 -6.57 9.00 -0.52
N VAL A 67 -6.20 9.62 0.62
CA VAL A 67 -6.33 9.02 1.97
C VAL A 67 -7.77 8.66 2.37
N GLY A 68 -8.77 9.20 1.66
CA GLY A 68 -10.17 8.83 1.85
C GLY A 68 -10.55 7.46 1.27
N ASP A 69 -9.66 6.81 0.50
CA ASP A 69 -9.92 5.47 -0.03
C ASP A 69 -10.01 4.45 1.11
N PRO A 70 -11.09 3.65 1.20
CA PRO A 70 -11.28 2.69 2.28
C PRO A 70 -10.23 1.58 2.33
N ARG A 71 -9.44 1.39 1.25
CA ARG A 71 -8.33 0.43 1.22
C ARG A 71 -7.03 1.00 1.80
N ILE A 72 -6.91 2.31 2.02
CA ILE A 72 -5.79 2.89 2.77
C ILE A 72 -6.14 2.80 4.26
N VAL A 73 -5.50 1.87 4.97
CA VAL A 73 -5.78 1.58 6.39
C VAL A 73 -4.73 2.15 7.35
N ALA A 74 -3.60 2.61 6.81
CA ALA A 74 -2.49 3.19 7.56
C ALA A 74 -1.76 4.27 6.76
N ILE A 75 -1.09 5.17 7.48
CA ILE A 75 -0.15 6.17 6.95
C ILE A 75 1.23 5.82 7.48
N GLY A 76 2.17 5.52 6.59
CA GLY A 76 3.50 5.02 6.91
C GLY A 76 4.50 5.29 5.81
#